data_AF-U6DK81-F1
#
_entry.id   AF-U6DK81-F1
#
_cell.length_a   1.000
_cell.length_b   1.000
_cell.length_c   1.000
_cell.angle_alpha   90.00
_cell.angle_beta   90.00
_cell.angle_gamma   90.00
#
_symmetry.space_group_name_H-M   'P 1'
#
loop_
_entity.id
_entity.type
_entity.pdbx_description
1 polymer ?
#
loop_
_entity_poly.entity_id
_entity_poly.type
_entity_poly.pdbx_seq_one_letter_code
_entity_poly.pdbx_strand_id
1 'polypeptide(L)'
;IKKDSKEEIYCQLPRDTKIEDFGTVPRSRYPLVALLTLADEEDREIYDIISMVSVIHIPDKTYKLSCRILYQYLLLAQGQFHDLKQLFMSANNNSTPSSNSSPEEKSRERSLLEKAGLSESEAEPPEESSKDCVVCQNGTVNWVLLPCRHACLCDGCVRYFQQCPMCRQFVQESFTLCSQKEPEKDKPKAL
;
A
#
# COMPACT_ATOMS: atom_id res chain seq x y z
N ILE A 1 -10.60 11.48 20.14
CA ILE A 1 -11.00 11.74 18.73
C ILE A 1 -11.87 10.58 18.28
N LYS A 2 -13.10 10.81 17.78
CA LYS A 2 -13.99 9.72 17.38
C LYS A 2 -13.43 9.08 16.11
N LYS A 3 -13.15 7.77 16.16
CA LYS A 3 -12.48 7.00 15.08
C LYS A 3 -13.29 6.96 13.77
N ASP A 4 -14.58 7.30 13.84
CA ASP A 4 -15.53 7.17 12.71
C ASP A 4 -15.96 8.50 12.09
N SER A 5 -15.45 9.67 12.53
CA SER A 5 -15.73 10.92 11.84
C SER A 5 -14.80 11.07 10.64
N LYS A 6 -15.26 10.67 9.45
CA LYS A 6 -14.57 10.96 8.18
C LYS A 6 -14.93 12.38 7.76
N GLU A 7 -14.08 13.36 8.07
CA GLU A 7 -14.15 14.69 7.45
C GLU A 7 -13.31 14.69 6.18
N GLU A 8 -13.94 14.96 5.03
CA GLU A 8 -13.23 15.18 3.77
C GLU A 8 -12.63 16.59 3.76
N ILE A 9 -11.29 16.67 3.64
CA ILE A 9 -10.58 17.94 3.55
C ILE A 9 -10.17 18.20 2.10
N TYR A 10 -10.82 19.18 1.46
CA TYR A 10 -10.46 19.63 0.12
C TYR A 10 -9.23 20.54 0.19
N CYS A 11 -8.08 20.02 -0.25
CA CYS A 11 -6.82 20.78 -0.25
C CYS A 11 -6.65 21.55 -1.57
N GLN A 12 -6.73 22.88 -1.54
CA GLN A 12 -6.44 23.76 -2.67
C GLN A 12 -5.46 24.86 -2.25
N LEU A 13 -4.67 25.34 -3.21
CA LEU A 13 -3.84 26.54 -3.05
C LEU A 13 -4.73 27.73 -2.64
N PRO A 14 -4.42 28.45 -1.54
CA PRO A 14 -5.21 29.62 -1.15
C PRO A 14 -5.13 30.69 -2.23
N ARG A 15 -6.29 31.26 -2.60
CA ARG A 15 -6.38 32.29 -3.65
C ARG A 15 -5.60 33.57 -3.32
N ASP A 16 -5.33 33.81 -2.04
CA ASP A 16 -4.63 35.00 -1.54
C ASP A 16 -3.09 34.85 -1.56
N THR A 17 -2.58 33.68 -1.92
CA THR A 17 -1.14 33.48 -2.09
C THR A 17 -0.70 33.94 -3.48
N LYS A 18 0.37 34.74 -3.57
CA LYS A 18 1.02 35.08 -4.87
C LYS A 18 1.73 33.88 -5.52
N ILE A 19 1.51 32.67 -5.00
CA ILE A 19 2.18 31.45 -5.43
C ILE A 19 1.30 30.80 -6.49
N GLU A 20 1.71 30.94 -7.74
CA GLU A 20 0.98 30.36 -8.88
C GLU A 20 1.44 28.93 -9.22
N ASP A 21 2.65 28.58 -8.80
CA ASP A 21 3.25 27.25 -8.96
C ASP A 21 4.39 27.00 -7.95
N PHE A 22 4.84 25.75 -7.87
CA PHE A 22 5.97 25.33 -7.02
C PHE A 22 7.23 24.95 -7.80
N GLY A 23 7.37 25.43 -9.03
CA GLY A 23 8.50 25.13 -9.91
C GLY A 23 8.46 23.74 -10.56
N THR A 24 9.53 23.45 -11.29
CA THR A 24 9.75 22.19 -12.01
C THR A 24 10.14 21.04 -11.06
N VAL A 25 9.95 19.81 -11.50
CA VAL A 25 10.43 18.62 -10.77
C VAL A 25 11.95 18.42 -10.98
N PRO A 26 12.72 18.02 -9.95
CA PRO A 26 12.32 17.83 -8.55
C PRO A 26 12.09 19.19 -7.84
N ARG A 27 10.95 19.30 -7.15
CA ARG A 27 10.53 20.55 -6.50
C ARG A 27 11.35 20.83 -5.25
N SER A 28 11.70 22.10 -5.03
CA SER A 28 12.33 22.55 -3.78
C SER A 28 11.32 23.00 -2.71
N ARG A 29 10.04 23.13 -3.09
CA ARG A 29 8.95 23.58 -2.21
C ARG A 29 7.73 22.70 -2.42
N TYR A 30 7.11 22.31 -1.32
CA TYR A 30 5.90 21.50 -1.34
C TYR A 30 4.75 22.23 -0.64
N PRO A 31 3.56 22.31 -1.25
CA PRO A 31 2.41 23.01 -0.71
C PRO A 31 1.91 22.45 0.62
N LEU A 32 1.97 21.12 0.75
CA LEU A 32 1.34 20.40 1.85
C LEU A 32 2.25 19.30 2.35
N VAL A 33 2.54 19.38 3.65
CA VAL A 33 3.22 18.35 4.42
C VAL A 33 2.28 17.99 5.56
N ALA A 34 1.81 16.74 5.56
CA ALA A 34 1.00 16.21 6.63
C ALA A 34 1.91 15.50 7.63
N LEU A 35 1.80 15.88 8.90
CA LEU A 35 2.53 15.26 10.00
C LEU A 35 1.53 14.46 10.85
N LEU A 36 1.74 13.15 10.92
CA LEU A 36 1.06 12.29 11.88
C LEU A 36 2.04 12.03 13.03
N THR A 37 1.62 12.27 14.26
CA THR A 37 2.38 11.98 15.48
C THR A 37 1.51 11.20 16.44
N LEU A 38 2.16 10.56 17.42
CA LEU A 38 1.44 10.08 18.60
C LEU A 38 0.70 11.24 19.27
N ALA A 39 -0.50 10.95 19.77
CA ALA A 39 -1.36 11.94 20.42
C ALA A 39 -0.82 12.30 21.82
N ASP A 40 -0.31 11.30 22.53
CA ASP A 40 0.23 11.43 23.87
C ASP A 40 1.76 11.22 23.87
N GLU A 41 2.49 12.10 24.57
CA GLU A 41 3.96 12.06 24.61
C GLU A 41 4.48 10.83 25.37
N GLU A 42 3.72 10.31 26.34
CA GLU A 42 4.08 9.14 27.15
C GLU A 42 4.14 7.85 26.31
N ASP A 43 3.36 7.79 25.22
CA ASP A 43 3.34 6.65 24.30
C ASP A 43 4.64 6.49 23.50
N ARG A 44 5.51 7.52 23.50
CA ARG A 44 6.81 7.47 22.81
C ARG A 44 7.75 6.41 23.38
N GLU A 45 7.53 5.96 24.61
CA GLU A 45 8.29 4.86 25.22
C GLU A 45 7.77 3.48 24.79
N ILE A 46 6.57 3.41 24.21
CA ILE A 46 5.86 2.18 23.86
C ILE A 46 6.00 1.87 22.36
N TYR A 47 6.01 2.89 21.51
CA TYR A 47 6.05 2.72 20.06
C TYR A 47 7.38 3.15 19.44
N ASP A 48 7.94 2.30 18.58
CA ASP A 48 9.15 2.62 17.83
C ASP A 48 8.94 3.72 16.78
N ILE A 49 7.75 3.75 16.15
CA ILE A 49 7.40 4.79 15.16
C ILE A 49 6.71 5.93 15.89
N ILE A 50 7.36 7.08 15.96
CA ILE A 50 6.85 8.25 16.69
C ILE A 50 6.14 9.25 15.77
N SER A 51 6.52 9.29 14.50
CA SER A 51 5.90 10.19 13.53
C SER A 51 6.00 9.70 12.10
N MET A 52 5.02 10.08 11.29
CA MET A 52 5.03 9.94 9.84
C MET A 52 4.87 11.30 9.18
N VAL A 53 5.81 11.65 8.30
CA VAL A 53 5.75 12.84 7.45
C VAL A 53 5.32 12.41 6.05
N SER A 54 4.20 12.94 5.55
CA SER A 54 3.73 12.72 4.18
C SER A 54 3.80 14.01 3.38
N VAL A 55 4.56 14.00 2.30
CA VAL A 55 4.66 15.13 1.36
C VAL A 55 3.63 14.92 0.26
N ILE A 56 2.67 15.83 0.14
CA ILE A 56 1.52 15.68 -0.74
C ILE A 56 1.63 16.71 -1.88
N HIS A 57 1.50 16.21 -3.10
CA HIS A 57 1.34 17.05 -4.27
C HIS A 57 -0.05 17.68 -4.28
N ILE A 58 -0.12 19.01 -4.36
CA ILE A 58 -1.32 19.74 -4.75
C ILE A 58 -1.15 20.20 -6.20
N PRO A 59 -2.16 19.98 -7.08
CA PRO A 59 -2.11 20.44 -8.47
C PRO A 59 -1.84 21.94 -8.58
N ASP A 60 -0.99 22.35 -9.53
CA ASP A 60 -0.71 23.74 -9.86
C ASP A 60 -0.56 23.98 -11.37
N LYS A 61 -0.16 25.20 -11.79
CA LYS A 61 -0.02 25.54 -13.21
C LYS A 61 1.04 24.69 -13.94
N THR A 62 2.12 24.31 -13.26
CA THR A 62 3.27 23.60 -13.81
C THR A 62 3.11 22.08 -13.75
N TYR A 63 2.41 21.56 -12.74
CA TYR A 63 2.15 20.14 -12.54
C TYR A 63 0.67 19.94 -12.18
N LYS A 64 -0.12 19.58 -13.20
CA LYS A 64 -1.58 19.46 -13.15
C LYS A 64 -2.11 18.08 -12.74
N LEU A 65 -1.21 17.19 -12.33
CA LEU A 65 -1.61 15.84 -11.95
C LEU A 65 -2.48 15.86 -10.68
N SER A 66 -3.41 14.92 -10.56
CA SER A 66 -4.24 14.82 -9.35
C SER A 66 -3.40 14.69 -8.09
N CYS A 67 -3.95 15.20 -6.98
CA CYS A 67 -3.36 15.12 -5.65
C CYS A 67 -2.88 13.70 -5.35
N ARG A 68 -1.65 13.58 -4.86
CA ARG A 68 -1.01 12.29 -4.55
C ARG A 68 0.12 12.47 -3.55
N ILE A 69 0.42 11.41 -2.83
CA ILE A 69 1.60 11.35 -1.96
C ILE A 69 2.85 11.23 -2.85
N LEU A 70 3.83 12.10 -2.61
CA LEU A 70 5.12 12.10 -3.30
C LEU A 70 6.20 11.36 -2.51
N TYR A 71 6.25 11.63 -1.21
CA TYR A 71 7.19 11.01 -0.28
C TYR A 71 6.50 10.72 1.03
N GLN A 72 6.92 9.65 1.67
CA GLN A 72 6.57 9.35 3.05
C GLN A 72 7.83 9.02 3.80
N TYR A 73 7.95 9.59 4.99
CA TYR A 73 9.06 9.33 5.89
C TYR A 73 8.52 8.91 7.23
N LEU A 74 9.11 7.87 7.81
CA LEU A 74 8.89 7.52 9.20
C LEU A 74 10.05 8.04 10.03
N LEU A 75 9.73 8.63 11.17
CA LEU A 75 10.66 8.98 12.23
C LEU A 75 10.51 7.95 13.35
N LEU A 76 11.61 7.31 13.71
CA LEU A 76 11.68 6.37 14.81
C LEU A 76 12.07 7.07 16.12
N ALA A 77 11.75 6.43 17.26
CA ALA A 77 12.07 6.92 18.60
C ALA A 77 13.57 7.15 18.80
N GLN A 78 14.42 6.41 18.09
CA GLN A 78 15.89 6.55 18.12
C GLN A 78 16.40 7.74 17.30
N GLY A 79 15.52 8.56 16.73
CA GLY A 79 15.86 9.73 15.90
C GLY A 79 16.26 9.40 14.46
N GLN A 80 16.10 8.15 14.03
CA GLN A 80 16.35 7.72 12.66
C GLN A 80 15.14 8.00 11.77
N PHE A 81 15.39 8.42 10.53
CA PHE A 81 14.34 8.59 9.53
C PHE A 81 14.48 7.57 8.40
N HIS A 82 13.36 7.01 7.96
CA HIS A 82 13.30 6.05 6.86
C HIS A 82 12.32 6.49 5.79
N ASP A 83 12.74 6.37 4.52
CA ASP A 83 11.91 6.62 3.34
C ASP A 83 11.01 5.41 3.07
N LEU A 84 9.70 5.64 3.09
CA LEU A 84 8.70 4.62 2.79
C LEU A 84 8.53 4.44 1.30
N LYS A 85 8.91 3.25 0.83
CA LYS A 85 8.73 2.83 -0.55
C LYS A 85 7.55 1.89 -0.69
N GLN A 86 6.70 2.19 -1.67
CA GLN A 86 5.65 1.28 -2.08
C GLN A 86 6.25 0.01 -2.69
N LEU A 87 5.67 -1.13 -2.30
CA LEU A 87 5.88 -2.42 -2.93
C LEU A 87 4.80 -2.65 -3.98
N PHE A 88 5.15 -3.30 -5.09
CA PHE A 88 4.22 -3.58 -6.17
C PHE A 88 3.85 -5.05 -6.15
N MET A 89 2.61 -5.37 -5.77
CA MET A 89 2.14 -6.76 -5.68
C MET A 89 1.15 -7.08 -6.80
N SER A 90 1.29 -8.24 -7.44
CA SER A 90 0.43 -8.69 -8.55
C SER A 90 -1.05 -8.76 -8.18
N ALA A 91 -1.97 -8.33 -9.05
CA ALA A 91 -3.41 -8.50 -8.82
C ALA A 91 -3.86 -9.90 -9.29
N ASN A 92 -4.59 -10.64 -8.45
CA ASN A 92 -5.29 -11.86 -8.86
C ASN A 92 -6.62 -11.47 -9.52
N ASN A 93 -6.82 -11.87 -10.77
CA ASN A 93 -8.06 -11.61 -11.52
C ASN A 93 -9.03 -12.81 -11.51
N ASN A 94 -8.88 -13.77 -10.59
CA ASN A 94 -9.76 -14.93 -10.49
C ASN A 94 -11.04 -14.60 -9.72
N SER A 95 -11.84 -13.68 -10.26
CA SER A 95 -13.29 -13.68 -10.09
C SER A 95 -13.92 -14.17 -11.38
N THR A 96 -13.73 -15.44 -11.71
CA THR A 96 -14.56 -16.14 -12.70
C THR A 96 -15.92 -16.45 -12.05
N PRO A 97 -17.04 -15.86 -12.49
CA PRO A 97 -18.34 -16.31 -12.04
C PRO A 97 -18.69 -17.58 -12.84
N SER A 98 -18.31 -18.73 -12.30
CA SER A 98 -18.86 -20.00 -12.74
C SER A 98 -20.31 -20.09 -12.26
N SER A 99 -21.27 -19.76 -13.12
CA SER A 99 -22.64 -20.30 -13.04
C SER A 99 -23.43 -20.00 -14.31
N ASN A 100 -23.76 -21.06 -15.05
CA ASN A 100 -24.82 -21.09 -16.03
C ASN A 100 -26.16 -20.69 -15.35
N SER A 101 -26.70 -19.51 -15.68
CA SER A 101 -28.15 -19.26 -15.65
C SER A 101 -28.53 -18.00 -16.47
N SER A 102 -29.76 -18.03 -16.99
CA SER A 102 -30.38 -17.25 -18.08
C SER A 102 -30.32 -15.70 -18.01
N PRO A 103 -30.44 -14.97 -19.15
CA PRO A 103 -30.12 -13.53 -19.25
C PRO A 103 -31.18 -12.49 -18.84
N GLU A 104 -32.35 -12.82 -18.28
CA GLU A 104 -33.49 -11.87 -18.33
C GLU A 104 -33.92 -11.13 -17.06
N GLU A 105 -33.32 -11.32 -15.88
CA GLU A 105 -33.76 -10.58 -14.66
C GLU A 105 -32.62 -9.94 -13.83
N LYS A 106 -31.64 -9.29 -14.47
CA LYS A 106 -30.53 -8.61 -13.76
C LYS A 106 -30.33 -7.13 -14.09
N SER A 107 -31.29 -6.50 -14.77
CA SER A 107 -31.14 -5.14 -15.32
C SER A 107 -31.84 -4.03 -14.53
N ARG A 108 -32.64 -4.34 -13.50
CA ARG A 108 -33.40 -3.30 -12.76
C ARG A 108 -32.94 -3.02 -11.33
N GLU A 109 -32.20 -3.93 -10.70
CA GLU A 109 -31.74 -3.73 -9.31
C GLU A 109 -30.32 -3.12 -9.22
N ARG A 110 -29.52 -3.27 -10.28
CA ARG A 110 -28.15 -2.75 -10.34
C ARG A 110 -28.07 -1.22 -10.51
N SER A 111 -29.14 -0.59 -11.00
CA SER A 111 -29.18 0.86 -11.25
C SER A 111 -29.53 1.71 -10.01
N LEU A 112 -29.99 1.11 -8.91
CA LEU A 112 -30.35 1.86 -7.69
C LEU A 112 -29.25 1.84 -6.62
N LEU A 113 -28.36 0.83 -6.64
CA LEU A 113 -27.25 0.71 -5.68
C LEU A 113 -25.99 1.48 -6.12
N GLU A 114 -25.86 1.85 -7.40
CA GLU A 114 -24.71 2.61 -7.93
C GLU A 114 -24.78 4.13 -7.64
N LYS A 115 -25.94 4.63 -7.18
CA LYS A 115 -26.20 6.06 -6.93
C LYS A 115 -26.00 6.53 -5.49
N ALA A 116 -25.56 5.64 -4.58
CA ALA A 116 -25.35 5.98 -3.17
C ALA A 116 -23.89 5.88 -2.69
N GLY A 117 -22.91 5.61 -3.55
CA GLY A 117 -21.48 5.85 -3.27
C GLY A 117 -20.86 5.16 -2.05
N LEU A 118 -21.49 4.11 -1.51
CA LEU A 118 -21.01 3.35 -0.36
C LEU A 118 -20.84 1.89 -0.74
N SER A 119 -19.69 1.55 -1.33
CA SER A 119 -19.14 0.20 -1.27
C SER A 119 -18.03 0.19 -0.23
N GLU A 120 -18.42 0.24 1.04
CA GLU A 120 -17.58 -0.28 2.12
C GLU A 120 -17.88 -1.78 2.17
N SER A 121 -16.93 -2.61 1.73
CA SER A 121 -16.94 -3.99 2.21
C SER A 121 -16.73 -3.91 3.71
N GLU A 122 -17.57 -4.60 4.46
CA GLU A 122 -17.41 -4.81 5.89
C GLU A 122 -15.94 -5.15 6.20
N ALA A 123 -15.45 -4.63 7.32
CA ALA A 123 -14.20 -5.05 7.92
C ALA A 123 -14.33 -6.49 8.40
N GLU A 124 -14.29 -7.42 7.44
CA GLU A 124 -13.69 -8.72 7.67
C GLU A 124 -12.24 -8.48 8.15
N PRO A 125 -11.68 -9.32 9.05
CA PRO A 125 -10.25 -9.22 9.39
C PRO A 125 -9.46 -9.08 8.09
N PRO A 126 -8.32 -8.37 8.03
CA PRO A 126 -7.58 -8.25 6.80
C PRO A 126 -7.31 -9.67 6.34
N GLU A 127 -8.10 -10.14 5.37
CA GLU A 127 -7.71 -11.27 4.59
C GLU A 127 -6.43 -10.74 4.00
N GLU A 128 -5.31 -11.20 4.55
CA GLU A 128 -4.05 -11.24 3.86
C GLU A 128 -4.40 -11.96 2.56
N SER A 129 -4.88 -11.18 1.60
CA SER A 129 -5.23 -11.59 0.25
C SER A 129 -3.88 -11.86 -0.36
N SER A 130 -3.35 -13.00 0.05
CA SER A 130 -1.99 -13.40 -0.16
C SER A 130 -1.97 -13.72 -1.64
N LYS A 131 -1.52 -12.73 -2.40
CA LYS A 131 -1.57 -12.78 -3.87
C LYS A 131 -0.78 -13.99 -4.32
N ASP A 132 -1.29 -14.68 -5.33
CA ASP A 132 -0.63 -15.87 -5.84
C ASP A 132 0.60 -15.49 -6.67
N CYS A 133 1.61 -16.35 -6.62
CA CYS A 133 2.80 -16.25 -7.46
C CYS A 133 2.39 -16.18 -8.93
N VAL A 134 2.88 -15.18 -9.67
CA VAL A 134 2.51 -14.99 -11.08
C VAL A 134 2.99 -16.12 -11.99
N VAL A 135 3.97 -16.90 -11.54
CA VAL A 135 4.60 -17.97 -12.32
C VAL A 135 3.83 -19.28 -12.17
N CYS A 136 3.64 -19.75 -10.93
CA CYS A 136 3.00 -21.04 -10.68
C CYS A 136 1.51 -20.94 -10.37
N GLN A 137 1.00 -19.75 -10.00
CA GLN A 137 -0.39 -19.51 -9.60
C GLN A 137 -0.89 -20.46 -8.50
N ASN A 138 0.03 -20.98 -7.67
CA ASN A 138 -0.26 -21.98 -6.64
C ASN A 138 0.37 -21.63 -5.29
N GLY A 139 1.58 -21.05 -5.29
CA GLY A 139 2.24 -20.62 -4.06
C GLY A 139 1.98 -19.15 -3.77
N THR A 140 1.79 -18.80 -2.51
CA THR A 140 1.67 -17.41 -2.04
C THR A 140 2.91 -16.60 -2.34
N VAL A 141 2.75 -15.35 -2.80
CA VAL A 141 3.84 -14.39 -2.95
C VAL A 141 4.48 -14.11 -1.60
N ASN A 142 5.80 -14.30 -1.53
CA ASN A 142 6.57 -13.99 -0.33
C ASN A 142 7.85 -13.18 -0.61
N TRP A 143 8.24 -13.00 -1.88
CA TRP A 143 9.53 -12.37 -2.21
C TRP A 143 9.37 -11.02 -2.88
N VAL A 144 10.09 -10.02 -2.37
CA VAL A 144 10.26 -8.70 -2.97
C VAL A 144 11.58 -8.65 -3.73
N LEU A 145 11.53 -8.19 -4.99
CA LEU A 145 12.69 -8.13 -5.88
C LEU A 145 13.22 -6.70 -6.03
N LEU A 146 14.46 -6.43 -5.62
CA LEU A 146 15.10 -5.12 -5.74
C LEU A 146 15.93 -5.01 -7.03
N PRO A 147 15.99 -3.82 -7.67
CA PRO A 147 15.47 -2.52 -7.19
C PRO A 147 14.00 -2.23 -7.55
N CYS A 148 13.35 -3.10 -8.31
CA CYS A 148 12.02 -2.83 -8.86
C CYS A 148 10.86 -2.90 -7.84
N ARG A 149 11.09 -3.49 -6.66
CA ARG A 149 10.14 -3.68 -5.56
C ARG A 149 8.88 -4.47 -5.91
N HIS A 150 8.93 -5.32 -6.94
CA HIS A 150 7.82 -6.22 -7.24
C HIS A 150 7.82 -7.41 -6.29
N ALA A 151 6.69 -7.66 -5.65
CA ALA A 151 6.39 -8.90 -4.94
C ALA A 151 5.49 -9.77 -5.83
N CYS A 152 6.08 -10.77 -6.47
CA CYS A 152 5.39 -11.58 -7.49
C CYS A 152 5.77 -13.06 -7.49
N LEU A 153 6.69 -13.48 -6.62
CA LEU A 153 7.21 -14.84 -6.57
C LEU A 153 7.00 -15.47 -5.19
N CYS A 154 6.67 -16.77 -5.17
CA CYS A 154 6.68 -17.60 -3.97
C CYS A 154 8.09 -18.17 -3.70
N ASP A 155 8.28 -18.79 -2.52
CA ASP A 155 9.55 -19.40 -2.10
C ASP A 155 10.06 -20.47 -3.08
N GLY A 156 9.15 -21.20 -3.73
CA GLY A 156 9.51 -22.21 -4.71
C GLY A 156 10.00 -21.62 -6.03
N CYS A 157 9.44 -20.49 -6.47
CA CYS A 157 9.71 -19.91 -7.78
C CYS A 157 10.91 -18.97 -7.79
N VAL A 158 11.18 -18.23 -6.70
CA VAL A 158 12.21 -17.17 -6.66
C VAL A 158 13.58 -17.61 -7.19
N ARG A 159 14.01 -18.83 -6.84
CA ARG A 159 15.31 -19.41 -7.23
C ARG A 159 15.51 -19.60 -8.74
N TYR A 160 14.46 -19.57 -9.54
CA TYR A 160 14.53 -19.78 -10.99
C TYR A 160 14.65 -18.47 -11.79
N PHE A 161 14.57 -17.30 -11.14
CA PHE A 161 14.50 -16.01 -11.82
C PHE A 161 15.60 -15.06 -11.37
N GLN A 162 16.45 -14.65 -12.31
CA GLN A 162 17.41 -13.55 -12.13
C GLN A 162 16.85 -12.19 -12.59
N GLN A 163 15.67 -12.19 -13.22
CA GLN A 163 14.96 -10.99 -13.65
C GLN A 163 13.52 -11.04 -13.11
N CYS A 164 12.98 -9.88 -12.76
CA CYS A 164 11.61 -9.77 -12.30
C CYS A 164 10.61 -10.19 -13.42
N PRO A 165 9.70 -11.15 -13.17
CA PRO A 165 8.71 -11.55 -14.18
C PRO A 165 7.79 -10.41 -14.65
N MET A 166 7.53 -9.42 -13.79
CA MET A 166 6.61 -8.32 -14.08
C MET A 166 7.23 -7.24 -14.97
N CYS A 167 8.48 -6.86 -14.69
CA CYS A 167 9.12 -5.70 -15.35
C CYS A 167 10.44 -6.02 -16.06
N ARG A 168 10.91 -7.27 -16.00
CA ARG A 168 12.16 -7.77 -16.60
C ARG A 168 13.45 -7.14 -16.07
N GLN A 169 13.35 -6.31 -15.02
CA GLN A 169 14.51 -5.75 -14.34
C GLN A 169 15.35 -6.84 -13.68
N PHE A 170 16.68 -6.76 -13.82
CA PHE A 170 17.60 -7.69 -13.14
C PHE A 170 17.50 -7.56 -11.62
N VAL A 171 17.42 -8.69 -10.94
CA VAL A 171 17.31 -8.78 -9.48
C VAL A 171 18.69 -8.65 -8.88
N GLN A 172 18.91 -7.57 -8.12
CA GLN A 172 20.18 -7.33 -7.43
C GLN A 172 20.14 -7.92 -6.02
N GLU A 173 19.03 -7.70 -5.33
CA GLU A 173 18.79 -8.15 -3.96
C GLU A 173 17.33 -8.56 -3.82
N SER A 174 17.02 -9.36 -2.80
CA SER A 174 15.66 -9.79 -2.52
C SER A 174 15.48 -10.12 -1.04
N PHE A 175 14.28 -9.89 -0.53
CA PHE A 175 13.92 -10.21 0.86
C PHE A 175 12.49 -10.78 0.94
N THR A 176 12.18 -11.45 2.04
CA THR A 176 10.87 -12.07 2.29
C THR A 176 9.90 -11.11 2.99
N LEU A 177 8.61 -11.15 2.65
CA LEU A 177 7.55 -10.35 3.27
C LEU A 177 7.22 -10.86 4.68
N CYS A 178 7.03 -12.18 4.82
CA CYS A 178 6.76 -12.83 6.10
C CYS A 178 7.91 -13.78 6.41
N SER A 179 8.59 -13.57 7.55
CA SER A 179 9.43 -14.61 8.13
C SER A 179 8.52 -15.65 8.78
N GLN A 180 8.47 -16.85 8.20
CA GLN A 180 7.89 -18.01 8.87
C GLN A 180 8.56 -18.14 10.25
N LYS A 181 7.78 -18.10 11.35
CA LYS A 181 8.29 -18.45 12.67
C LYS A 181 8.88 -19.86 12.59
N GLU A 182 10.10 -20.05 13.09
CA GLU A 182 10.71 -21.36 13.23
C GLU A 182 9.70 -22.33 13.90
N PRO A 183 9.48 -23.53 13.38
CA PRO A 183 8.65 -24.52 14.06
C PRO A 183 9.32 -24.87 15.38
N GLU A 184 8.59 -24.64 16.48
CA GLU A 184 8.97 -25.03 17.83
C GLU A 184 9.32 -26.53 17.81
N LYS A 185 10.61 -26.86 17.91
CA LYS A 185 11.08 -28.25 17.96
C LYS A 185 10.43 -28.92 19.18
N ASP A 186 9.59 -29.92 18.89
CA ASP A 186 9.04 -30.89 19.84
C ASP A 186 10.10 -31.28 20.89
N LYS A 187 9.84 -30.95 22.15
CA LYS A 187 10.58 -31.54 23.27
C LYS A 187 10.19 -33.02 23.34
N PRO A 188 11.16 -33.95 23.38
CA PRO A 188 10.84 -35.36 23.56
C PRO A 188 10.17 -35.56 24.93
N LYS A 189 9.00 -36.23 24.94
CA LYS A 189 8.35 -36.72 26.15
C LYS A 189 9.32 -37.65 26.87
N ALA A 190 9.73 -37.27 28.08
CA ALA A 190 10.40 -38.18 28.99
C ALA A 190 9.41 -39.29 29.39
N LEU A 191 9.85 -40.54 29.23
CA LEU A 191 9.25 -41.74 29.81
C LEU A 191 9.53 -41.80 31.31
#